data_AF-A0A183AUF8-F1
#
_entry.id   AF-A0A183AUF8-F1
#
_cell.length_a   1.000
_cell.length_b   1.000
_cell.length_c   1.000
_cell.angle_alpha   90.00
_cell.angle_beta   90.00
_cell.angle_gamma   90.00
#
_symmetry.space_group_name_H-M   'P 1'
#
loop_
_entity.id
_entity.type
_entity.pdbx_description
1 polymer ?
#
loop_
_entity_poly.entity_id
_entity_poly.type
_entity_poly.pdbx_seq_one_letter_code
_entity_poly.pdbx_strand_id
1 'polypeptide(L)'
;MKSSIQRPALQALGTRPRRLNDWISSHTIQLANAARQARLAQSSAYRDLRRQATRSARNDRCNYWNEMATKTEAAANLGNTTTLFRLIRSASGKNQVTHSVLRSAFGELISDAQGKMSR
;
A
#
# COMPACT_ATOMS: atom_id res chain seq x y z
N MET A 1 -20.49 17.57 -16.74
CA MET A 1 -20.90 16.89 -15.48
C MET A 1 -19.75 16.58 -14.51
N LYS A 2 -18.63 15.96 -14.91
CA LYS A 2 -17.56 15.55 -13.96
C LYS A 2 -16.91 16.72 -13.18
N SER A 3 -16.75 17.89 -13.80
CA SER A 3 -16.20 19.09 -13.17
C SER A 3 -17.11 19.69 -12.08
N SER A 4 -18.43 19.50 -12.19
CA SER A 4 -19.42 20.02 -11.23
C SER A 4 -19.36 19.29 -9.89
N ILE A 5 -19.01 17.99 -9.87
CA ILE A 5 -18.89 17.19 -8.64
C ILE A 5 -17.49 17.33 -8.03
N GLN A 6 -16.47 17.49 -8.86
CA GLN A 6 -15.08 17.50 -8.42
C GLN A 6 -14.71 18.78 -7.65
N ARG A 7 -15.26 19.95 -8.04
CA ARG A 7 -14.99 21.25 -7.38
C ARG A 7 -15.49 21.28 -5.92
N PRO A 8 -16.77 20.94 -5.63
CA PRO A 8 -17.29 20.89 -4.27
C PRO A 8 -16.55 19.86 -3.40
N ALA A 9 -16.21 18.69 -3.97
CA ALA A 9 -15.48 17.66 -3.25
C ALA A 9 -14.08 18.12 -2.82
N LEU A 10 -13.35 18.83 -3.69
CA LEU A 10 -12.05 19.41 -3.33
C LEU A 10 -12.18 20.52 -2.27
N GLN A 11 -13.25 21.32 -2.32
CA GLN A 11 -13.50 22.37 -1.34
C GLN A 11 -13.87 21.81 0.04
N ALA A 12 -14.65 20.73 0.09
CA ALA A 12 -15.08 20.12 1.34
C ALA A 12 -14.02 19.20 1.97
N LEU A 13 -13.29 18.43 1.15
CA LEU A 13 -12.37 17.37 1.61
C LEU A 13 -10.88 17.77 1.51
N GLY A 14 -10.55 18.76 0.68
CA GLY A 14 -9.16 19.14 0.38
C GLY A 14 -8.37 18.08 -0.40
N THR A 15 -7.07 18.33 -0.56
CA THR A 15 -6.10 17.35 -1.08
C THR A 15 -5.14 16.94 0.01
N ARG A 16 -4.98 15.63 0.24
CA ARG A 16 -3.89 15.13 1.08
C ARG A 16 -2.65 14.85 0.23
N PRO A 17 -1.49 15.45 0.54
CA PRO A 17 -0.27 15.12 -0.16
C PRO A 17 0.06 13.65 0.07
N ARG A 18 0.53 12.99 -0.99
CA ARG A 18 1.04 11.63 -0.91
C ARG A 18 2.29 11.62 -0.03
N ARG A 19 2.46 10.60 0.80
CA ARG A 19 3.67 10.48 1.63
C ARG A 19 4.90 10.36 0.71
N LEU A 20 5.96 11.12 1.03
CA LEU A 20 7.19 11.18 0.22
C LEU A 20 7.97 9.86 0.19
N ASN A 21 7.81 8.99 1.20
CA ASN A 21 8.50 7.70 1.28
C ASN A 21 7.72 6.55 0.62
N ASP A 22 7.12 6.80 -0.55
CA ASP A 22 6.48 5.72 -1.30
C ASP A 22 7.53 5.03 -2.18
N TRP A 23 7.48 3.71 -2.26
CA TRP A 23 8.41 2.93 -3.10
C TRP A 23 8.12 3.06 -4.61
N ILE A 24 7.05 3.78 -4.95
CA ILE A 24 6.62 4.05 -6.31
C ILE A 24 7.31 5.33 -6.80
N SER A 25 7.96 5.25 -7.95
CA SER A 25 8.67 6.38 -8.55
C SER A 25 7.73 7.48 -9.03
N SER A 26 8.25 8.71 -9.08
CA SER A 26 7.54 9.86 -9.67
C SER A 26 7.15 9.60 -11.13
N HIS A 27 7.99 8.88 -11.87
CA HIS A 27 7.74 8.48 -13.26
C HIS A 27 6.48 7.61 -13.40
N THR A 28 6.36 6.55 -12.57
CA THR A 28 5.17 5.69 -12.56
C THR A 28 3.90 6.50 -12.24
N ILE A 29 3.99 7.45 -11.31
CA ILE A 29 2.87 8.33 -10.95
C ILE A 29 2.47 9.22 -12.13
N GLN A 30 3.44 9.81 -12.83
CA GLN A 30 3.19 10.64 -14.00
C GLN A 30 2.51 9.82 -15.11
N LEU A 31 2.98 8.61 -15.40
CA LEU A 31 2.35 7.71 -16.37
C LEU A 31 0.91 7.34 -15.97
N ALA A 32 0.67 7.06 -14.69
CA ALA A 32 -0.67 6.76 -14.20
C ALA A 32 -1.62 7.96 -14.33
N ASN A 33 -1.12 9.17 -14.06
CA ASN A 33 -1.88 10.41 -14.25
C ASN A 33 -2.15 10.67 -15.73
N ALA A 34 -1.17 10.50 -16.61
CA ALA A 34 -1.35 10.63 -18.05
C ALA A 34 -2.40 9.63 -18.58
N ALA A 35 -2.35 8.37 -18.13
CA ALA A 35 -3.36 7.37 -18.47
C ALA A 35 -4.75 7.77 -17.97
N ARG A 36 -4.85 8.35 -16.75
CA ARG A 36 -6.12 8.87 -16.23
C ARG A 36 -6.68 9.99 -17.11
N GLN A 37 -5.84 10.93 -17.52
CA GLN A 37 -6.26 12.03 -18.39
C GLN A 37 -6.68 11.53 -19.78
N ALA A 38 -5.90 10.64 -20.39
CA ALA A 38 -6.24 10.02 -21.67
C ALA A 38 -7.58 9.29 -21.62
N ARG A 39 -7.90 8.60 -20.51
CA ARG A 39 -9.20 7.95 -20.31
C ARG A 39 -10.34 8.96 -20.21
N LEU A 40 -10.13 10.09 -19.54
CA LEU A 40 -11.14 11.14 -19.43
C LEU A 40 -11.40 11.82 -20.77
N ALA A 41 -10.37 11.97 -21.58
CA ALA A 41 -10.43 12.51 -22.93
C ALA A 41 -10.85 11.48 -24.01
N GLN A 42 -11.13 10.22 -23.64
CA GLN A 42 -11.41 9.12 -24.56
C GLN A 42 -10.34 8.94 -25.67
N SER A 43 -9.09 9.26 -25.35
CA SER A 43 -7.96 9.16 -26.27
C SER A 43 -7.58 7.70 -26.52
N SER A 44 -7.26 7.37 -27.77
CA SER A 44 -6.70 6.06 -28.17
C SER A 44 -5.40 5.71 -27.44
N ALA A 45 -4.63 6.72 -27.02
CA ALA A 45 -3.38 6.58 -26.27
C ALA A 45 -3.56 5.98 -24.86
N TYR A 46 -4.80 5.89 -24.35
CA TYR A 46 -5.08 5.36 -23.01
C TYR A 46 -4.50 3.96 -22.80
N ARG A 47 -4.66 3.07 -23.79
CA ARG A 47 -4.24 1.66 -23.64
C ARG A 47 -2.73 1.55 -23.46
N ASP A 48 -1.97 2.33 -24.23
CA ASP A 48 -0.51 2.28 -24.19
C ASP A 48 0.04 2.94 -22.93
N LEU A 49 -0.49 4.11 -22.55
CA LEU A 49 -0.14 4.76 -21.28
C LEU A 49 -0.45 3.86 -20.08
N ARG A 50 -1.58 3.15 -20.10
CA ARG A 50 -1.95 2.21 -19.02
C ARG A 50 -0.99 1.02 -18.96
N ARG A 51 -0.56 0.48 -20.11
CA ARG A 51 0.44 -0.59 -20.18
C ARG A 51 1.79 -0.13 -19.65
N GLN A 52 2.23 1.06 -20.04
CA GLN A 52 3.48 1.68 -19.56
C GLN A 52 3.44 1.89 -18.05
N ALA A 53 2.38 2.49 -17.51
CA ALA A 53 2.20 2.69 -16.07
C ALA A 53 2.25 1.35 -15.31
N THR A 54 1.60 0.31 -15.84
CA THR A 54 1.60 -1.03 -15.22
C THR A 54 3.00 -1.66 -15.22
N ARG A 55 3.74 -1.54 -16.33
CA ARG A 55 5.12 -2.04 -16.42
C ARG A 55 6.04 -1.28 -15.45
N SER A 56 5.95 0.04 -15.42
CA SER A 56 6.74 0.88 -14.52
C SER A 56 6.47 0.54 -13.05
N ALA A 57 5.20 0.36 -12.66
CA ALA A 57 4.84 -0.04 -11.30
C ALA A 57 5.36 -1.43 -10.91
N ARG A 58 5.44 -2.38 -11.86
CA ARG A 58 6.05 -3.69 -11.63
C ARG A 58 7.55 -3.56 -11.40
N ASN A 59 8.24 -2.75 -12.20
CA ASN A 59 9.67 -2.51 -12.04
C ASN A 59 9.98 -1.83 -10.71
N ASP A 60 9.23 -0.79 -10.33
CA ASP A 60 9.37 -0.13 -9.02
C ASP A 60 9.23 -1.14 -7.87
N ARG A 61 8.28 -2.08 -7.99
CA ARG A 61 8.05 -3.12 -6.98
C ARG A 61 9.25 -4.06 -6.87
N CYS A 62 9.76 -4.53 -8.00
CA CYS A 62 10.93 -5.40 -8.05
C CYS A 62 12.16 -4.69 -7.44
N ASN A 63 12.39 -3.43 -7.83
CA ASN A 63 13.51 -2.64 -7.32
C ASN A 63 13.42 -2.45 -5.80
N TYR A 64 12.23 -2.11 -5.29
CA TYR A 64 12.01 -1.96 -3.86
C TYR A 64 12.33 -3.25 -3.09
N TRP A 65 11.84 -4.40 -3.55
CA TRP A 65 12.09 -5.67 -2.86
C TRP A 65 13.56 -6.11 -2.98
N ASN A 66 14.22 -5.85 -4.10
CA ASN A 66 15.65 -6.09 -4.25
C ASN A 66 16.48 -5.22 -3.29
N GLU A 67 16.13 -3.94 -3.17
CA GLU A 67 16.79 -3.03 -2.22
C GLU A 67 16.53 -3.47 -0.76
N MET A 68 15.32 -3.92 -0.45
CA MET A 68 15.01 -4.48 0.86
C MET A 68 15.81 -5.75 1.17
N ALA A 69 15.95 -6.66 0.20
CA ALA A 69 16.72 -7.88 0.35
C ALA A 69 18.20 -7.59 0.58
N THR A 70 18.81 -6.77 -0.27
CA THR A 70 20.23 -6.38 -0.15
C THR A 70 20.54 -5.69 1.18
N LYS A 71 19.68 -4.80 1.66
CA LYS A 71 19.83 -4.18 3.00
C LYS A 71 19.72 -5.21 4.13
N THR A 72 18.83 -6.19 3.98
CA THR A 72 18.61 -7.24 4.97
C THR A 72 19.83 -8.16 5.05
N GLU A 73 20.36 -8.58 3.90
CA GLU A 73 21.59 -9.38 3.79
C GLU A 73 22.79 -8.64 4.37
N ALA A 74 22.97 -7.36 4.03
CA ALA A 74 24.05 -6.54 4.58
C ALA A 74 23.96 -6.42 6.12
N ALA A 75 22.76 -6.19 6.66
CA ALA A 75 22.54 -6.13 8.10
C ALA A 75 22.85 -7.46 8.80
N ALA A 76 22.50 -8.59 8.18
CA ALA A 76 22.79 -9.91 8.69
C ALA A 76 24.30 -10.19 8.70
N ASN A 77 24.99 -9.90 7.60
CA ASN A 77 26.44 -10.09 7.46
C ASN A 77 27.24 -9.24 8.46
N LEU A 78 26.78 -8.03 8.77
CA LEU A 78 27.40 -7.14 9.76
C LEU A 78 27.03 -7.51 11.21
N GLY A 79 26.18 -8.52 11.44
CA GLY A 79 25.68 -8.86 12.77
C GLY A 79 24.78 -7.78 13.39
N ASN A 80 24.27 -6.83 12.61
CA ASN A 80 23.44 -5.74 13.11
C ASN A 80 21.97 -6.18 13.26
N THR A 81 21.73 -6.95 14.31
CA THR A 81 20.41 -7.53 14.65
C THR A 81 19.32 -6.47 14.76
N THR A 82 19.61 -5.29 15.28
CA THR A 82 18.61 -4.23 15.44
C THR A 82 18.10 -3.74 14.09
N THR A 83 18.99 -3.47 13.14
CA THR A 83 18.59 -3.06 11.79
C THR A 83 17.88 -4.19 11.04
N LEU A 84 18.36 -5.43 11.19
CA LEU A 84 17.73 -6.62 10.62
C LEU A 84 16.27 -6.75 11.07
N PHE A 85 16.00 -6.69 12.37
CA PHE A 85 14.64 -6.77 12.90
C PHE A 85 13.75 -5.57 12.53
N ARG A 86 14.32 -4.37 12.30
CA ARG A 86 13.55 -3.24 11.75
C ARG A 86 13.14 -3.50 10.30
N LEU A 87 14.06 -4.00 9.47
CA LEU A 87 13.80 -4.33 8.07
C LEU A 87 12.75 -5.42 7.94
N ILE A 88 12.87 -6.50 8.73
CA ILE A 88 11.87 -7.59 8.78
C ILE A 88 10.48 -7.04 9.14
N ARG A 89 10.37 -6.18 10.16
CA ARG A 89 9.09 -5.56 10.53
C ARG A 89 8.52 -4.70 9.41
N SER A 90 9.35 -3.93 8.71
CA SER A 90 8.90 -3.13 7.57
C SER A 90 8.46 -3.98 6.37
N ALA A 91 9.14 -5.11 6.11
CA ALA A 91 8.82 -6.04 5.05
C ALA A 91 7.54 -6.85 5.34
N SER A 92 7.34 -7.25 6.60
CA SER A 92 6.17 -8.03 7.04
C SER A 92 4.86 -7.24 6.99
N GLY A 93 4.93 -5.92 6.78
CA GLY A 93 3.77 -5.05 6.74
C GLY A 93 3.12 -4.86 8.12
N LYS A 94 1.95 -4.21 8.12
CA LYS A 94 1.20 -3.99 9.37
C LYS A 94 0.51 -5.30 9.73
N ASN A 95 0.93 -5.94 10.82
CA ASN A 95 0.19 -7.06 11.41
C ASN A 95 -1.21 -6.55 11.74
N GLN A 96 -2.22 -6.95 10.96
CA GLN A 96 -3.58 -6.81 11.41
C GLN A 96 -3.75 -7.79 12.57
N VAL A 97 -3.93 -7.24 13.77
CA VAL A 97 -4.37 -8.04 14.91
C VAL A 97 -5.79 -8.49 14.58
N THR A 98 -5.94 -9.69 14.03
CA THR A 98 -7.25 -10.31 13.87
C THR A 98 -7.69 -10.74 15.27
N HIS A 99 -8.59 -9.98 15.88
CA HIS A 99 -9.30 -10.49 17.06
C HIS A 99 -10.10 -11.71 16.62
N SER A 100 -9.82 -12.88 17.19
CA SER A 100 -10.65 -14.07 16.97
C SER A 100 -12.07 -13.77 17.46
N VAL A 101 -13.04 -13.94 16.57
CA VAL A 101 -14.48 -13.87 16.86
C VAL A 101 -14.85 -15.25 17.44
N LEU A 102 -14.65 -15.43 18.74
CA LEU A 102 -15.00 -16.68 19.41
C LEU A 102 -16.48 -16.66 19.77
N ARG A 103 -17.19 -17.74 19.47
CA ARG A 103 -18.58 -17.95 19.93
C ARG A 103 -18.61 -18.88 21.13
N SER A 104 -19.43 -18.53 22.11
CA SER A 104 -19.81 -19.39 23.24
C SER A 104 -20.52 -20.64 22.75
N ALA A 105 -20.61 -21.67 23.59
CA ALA A 105 -21.44 -22.86 23.30
C ALA A 105 -22.90 -22.49 23.01
N PHE A 106 -23.38 -21.37 23.54
CA PHE A 106 -24.71 -20.80 23.31
C PHE A 106 -24.79 -19.86 22.09
N GLY A 107 -23.72 -19.75 21.29
CA GLY A 107 -23.70 -18.96 20.05
C GLY A 107 -23.38 -17.47 20.21
N GLU A 108 -23.29 -16.96 21.44
CA GLU A 108 -22.97 -15.57 21.77
C GLU A 108 -21.51 -15.21 21.47
N LEU A 109 -21.26 -13.94 21.12
CA LEU A 109 -19.92 -13.46 20.79
C LEU A 109 -19.11 -13.20 22.07
N ILE A 110 -18.00 -13.91 22.23
CA ILE A 110 -17.01 -13.68 23.29
C ILE A 110 -15.97 -12.68 22.78
N SER A 111 -16.13 -11.43 23.18
CA SER A 111 -15.25 -10.32 22.80
C SER A 111 -14.17 -10.01 23.85
N ASP A 112 -14.38 -10.43 25.10
CA ASP A 112 -13.53 -10.16 26.25
C ASP A 112 -12.36 -11.14 26.38
N ALA A 113 -11.21 -10.66 26.88
CA ALA A 113 -10.02 -11.49 27.02
C ALA A 113 -10.21 -12.60 28.07
N GLN A 114 -10.96 -12.31 29.14
CA GLN A 114 -11.24 -13.25 30.23
C GLN A 114 -12.11 -14.42 29.76
N GLY A 115 -13.22 -14.14 29.07
CA GLY A 115 -14.13 -15.13 28.52
C GLY A 115 -13.49 -16.04 27.45
N LYS A 116 -12.45 -15.56 26.75
CA LYS A 116 -11.66 -16.39 25.82
C LYS A 116 -10.73 -17.36 26.54
N MET A 117 -10.25 -17.01 27.75
CA MET A 117 -9.33 -17.83 28.54
C MET A 117 -10.06 -18.85 29.43
N SER A 118 -11.32 -18.60 29.78
CA SER A 118 -12.11 -19.43 30.69
C SER A 118 -12.93 -20.53 30.00
N ARG A 119 -12.68 -20.81 28.72
CA ARG A 119 -13.38 -21.84 27.94
C ARG A 119 -12.59 -23.14 27.90
#